data_AF-A0A7C5IWX0-F1
#
_entry.id   AF-A0A7C5IWX0-F1
#
_cell.length_a   1.000
_cell.length_b   1.000
_cell.length_c   1.000
_cell.angle_alpha   90.00
_cell.angle_beta   90.00
_cell.angle_gamma   90.00
#
_symmetry.space_group_name_H-M   'P 1'
#
loop_
_entity.id
_entity.type
_entity.pdbx_description
1 polymer ?
#
loop_
_entity_poly.entity_id
_entity_poly.type
_entity_poly.pdbx_seq_one_letter_code
_entity_poly.pdbx_strand_id
1 'polypeptide(L)' 'MYVVVGLVGTRLTRVTWMLEELGQPYDILNVRPRSEVMNSYN' A
#
# COMPACT_ATOMS: atom_id res chain seq x y z
N MET A 1 11.87 -2.66 4.92
CA MET A 1 10.62 -2.34 5.64
C MET A 1 9.83 -1.43 4.72
N TYR A 2 8.78 -1.93 4.09
CA TYR A 2 7.97 -1.16 3.15
C TYR A 2 6.71 -0.62 3.82
N VAL A 3 6.22 0.54 3.37
CA VAL A 3 4.90 1.04 3.75
C VAL A 3 4.05 1.07 2.50
N VAL A 4 2.96 0.33 2.50
CA VAL A 4 2.01 0.26 1.39
C VAL A 4 0.84 1.19 1.70
N VAL A 5 0.66 2.21 0.86
CA VAL A 5 -0.32 3.28 1.09
C VAL A 5 -1.54 3.06 0.20
N GLY A 6 -2.73 2.98 0.79
CA GLY A 6 -3.98 2.88 0.05
C GLY A 6 -5.06 2.09 0.77
N LEU A 7 -6.10 1.68 0.04
CA LEU A 7 -7.21 0.89 0.57
C LEU A 7 -7.11 -0.58 0.13
N VAL A 8 -7.45 -1.48 1.05
CA VAL A 8 -7.64 -2.92 0.76
C VAL A 8 -8.76 -3.08 -0.28
N GLY A 9 -8.57 -3.97 -1.25
CA GLY A 9 -9.51 -4.17 -2.37
C GLY A 9 -9.27 -3.27 -3.57
N THR A 10 -8.19 -2.48 -3.58
CA THR A 10 -7.76 -1.68 -4.73
C THR A 10 -6.51 -2.28 -5.40
N ARG A 11 -5.75 -1.47 -6.15
CA ARG A 11 -4.46 -1.88 -6.72
C ARG A 11 -3.46 -2.34 -5.64
N LEU A 12 -3.67 -1.91 -4.40
CA LEU A 12 -2.88 -2.30 -3.23
C LEU A 12 -2.78 -3.82 -3.08
N THR A 13 -3.86 -4.57 -3.37
CA THR A 13 -3.90 -6.04 -3.24
C THR A 13 -2.82 -6.74 -4.08
N ARG A 14 -2.51 -6.22 -5.28
CA ARG A 14 -1.47 -6.79 -6.14
C ARG A 14 -0.08 -6.58 -5.57
N VAL A 15 0.15 -5.43 -4.94
CA VAL A 15 1.43 -5.08 -4.32
C VAL A 15 1.65 -5.92 -3.06
N THR A 16 0.62 -6.05 -2.22
CA THR A 16 0.71 -6.88 -1.02
C THR A 16 0.96 -8.34 -1.38
N TRP A 17 0.28 -8.91 -2.39
CA TRP A 17 0.59 -10.28 -2.85
C TRP A 17 2.05 -10.45 -3.27
N MET A 18 2.61 -9.52 -4.05
CA MET A 18 4.01 -9.60 -4.43
C MET A 18 4.95 -9.52 -3.22
N LEU A 19 4.64 -8.68 -2.23
CA LEU A 19 5.46 -8.56 -1.02
C LEU A 19 5.40 -9.82 -0.15
N GLU A 20 4.23 -10.45 -0.04
CA GLU A 20 4.06 -11.75 0.63
C GLU A 20 4.87 -12.85 -0.05
N GLU A 21 4.78 -12.99 -1.38
CA GLU A 21 5.54 -13.99 -2.15
C GLU A 21 7.06 -13.82 -2.01
N LEU A 22 7.53 -12.58 -1.87
CA LEU A 22 8.94 -12.26 -1.66
C LEU A 22 9.37 -12.33 -0.18
N GLY A 23 8.44 -12.64 0.74
CA GLY A 23 8.70 -12.66 2.18
C GLY A 23 9.16 -11.32 2.74
N GLN A 24 8.75 -10.21 2.12
CA GLN A 24 9.18 -8.87 2.52
C GLN A 24 8.26 -8.29 3.60
N PRO A 25 8.81 -7.75 4.70
CA PRO A 25 8.00 -7.13 5.73
C PRO A 25 7.44 -5.77 5.25
N TYR A 26 6.14 -5.57 5.47
CA TYR A 26 5.46 -4.32 5.14
C TYR A 26 4.37 -3.93 6.14
N ASP A 27 4.11 -2.64 6.23
CA ASP A 27 2.99 -2.05 6.95
C ASP A 27 1.96 -1.48 5.96
N ILE A 28 0.68 -1.50 6.33
CA ILE A 28 -0.39 -0.91 5.52
C ILE A 28 -0.84 0.42 6.14
N LEU A 29 -0.66 1.51 5.40
CA LEU A 29 -1.26 2.80 5.74
C LEU A 29 -2.59 2.95 4.99
N ASN A 30 -3.70 2.81 5.73
CA ASN A 30 -5.04 2.89 5.17
C ASN A 30 -5.40 4.35 4.82
N VAL A 31 -5.32 4.69 3.54
CA VAL A 31 -5.50 6.05 3.04
C VAL A 31 -6.48 6.07 1.88
N ARG A 32 -7.45 6.98 1.93
CA ARG A 32 -8.44 7.14 0.85
C ARG A 32 -7.78 7.70 -0.42
N PRO A 33 -8.23 7.26 -1.61
CA PRO A 33 -7.81 7.87 -2.88
C PRO A 33 -8.03 9.38 -2.87
N ARG A 34 -7.12 10.14 -3.50
CA ARG A 34 -7.18 11.62 -3.63
C ARG A 34 -7.14 12.40 -2.31
N SER A 35 -6.78 11.77 -1.20
CA SER A 35 -6.47 12.50 0.04
C SER A 35 -5.11 13.21 -0.07
N GLU A 36 -4.90 14.23 0.74
CA GLU A 36 -3.62 14.95 0.82
C GLU A 36 -2.45 13.99 1.13
N VAL A 37 -2.69 13.05 2.05
CA VAL A 37 -1.72 12.00 2.41
C VAL A 37 -1.39 11.13 1.20
N MET A 38 -2.36 10.77 0.36
CA MET A 38 -2.07 9.99 -0.86
C MET A 38 -1.28 10.81 -1.88
N ASN A 39 -1.59 12.10 -1.99
CA ASN A 39 -0.92 13.00 -2.92
C ASN A 39 0.53 13.30 -2.51
N SER A 40 0.89 13.20 -1.24
CA SER A 40 2.29 13.39 -0.81
C SER A 40 3.24 12.25 -1.23
N TYR A 41 2.70 11.14 -1.73
CA TYR A 41 3.50 10.00 -2.23
C TYR A 41 3.62 9.94 -3.76
N ASN A 42 3.02 10.88 -4.48
CA ASN A 42 3.19 11.06 -5.94
C ASN A 42 4.21 12.15 -6.24
#